data_AF-A0A7X8SGT5-F1
#
_entry.id   AF-A0A7X8SGT5-F1
#
_cell.length_a   1.000
_cell.length_b   1.000
_cell.length_c   1.000
_cell.angle_alpha   90.00
_cell.angle_beta   90.00
_cell.angle_gamma   90.00
#
_symmetry.space_group_name_H-M   'P 1'
#
loop_
_entity.id
_entity.type
_entity.pdbx_description
1 polymer ?
#
loop_
_entity_poly.entity_id
_entity_poly.type
_entity_poly.pdbx_seq_one_letter_code
_entity_poly.pdbx_strand_id
1 'polypeptide(L)'
;MQLKIDYRKSGITLLIFGAFAYFAIYGPLDREDLHQNISTIENEHFAPKLVADFERKTTKEAGLISEGKSYVLGEYGLVRAIPKNVVREAGMISFSNDMGESLHNKEWANDMSGRLKEKYGDDAEVVIKLHGDLCYAEIYQSGRLRSLYFENMMHNTVQGFSGPIYMGIESSLGGSVREVSYITSKETESYLRKVLRSGYLDQYKNLNIGDSDHQINAISGATITTKAMADGVTEAFHVTAPQVLATYYDFDVDAFGVKAELTYWWIVHIIVITGIFAFAMIPQIKKTKKSRLAVSIFTMAYIGFGMNSSFTYITYLMPFMGTEVSLFLTIYALLTLLSAVWGKNAYCSYVCPFGAAQMITLKYSPFKSKKLFITNKQAEYIRYIVTLVLFVGFVIGYKEFGNFELFPDLFSTEISSYWFYISLAFIAISVKYPMLWCRVACPTGCVLDAVKNASEKKVKRGPIKKAPMKRPLRA
;
A
#
# COMPACT_ATOMS: atom_id res chain seq x y z
N MET A 1 -48.01 3.05 -3.44
CA MET A 1 -46.83 3.78 -2.95
C MET A 1 -46.05 4.30 -4.16
N GLN A 2 -46.25 5.55 -4.57
CA GLN A 2 -45.49 6.11 -5.69
C GLN A 2 -44.06 6.36 -5.22
N LEU A 3 -43.10 5.57 -5.71
CA LEU A 3 -41.67 5.83 -5.56
C LEU A 3 -41.37 7.16 -6.26
N LYS A 4 -41.35 8.26 -5.51
CA LYS A 4 -40.83 9.54 -6.01
C LYS A 4 -39.33 9.38 -6.22
N ILE A 5 -38.93 9.17 -7.47
CA ILE A 5 -37.53 9.09 -7.87
C ILE A 5 -36.88 10.45 -7.59
N ASP A 6 -35.87 10.47 -6.73
CA ASP A 6 -35.03 11.65 -6.53
C ASP A 6 -33.98 11.71 -7.64
N TYR A 7 -34.32 12.40 -8.73
CA TYR A 7 -33.49 12.47 -9.94
C TYR A 7 -32.04 12.87 -9.68
N ARG A 8 -31.76 13.69 -8.66
CA ARG A 8 -30.37 14.08 -8.32
C ARG A 8 -29.59 12.92 -7.73
N LYS A 9 -30.20 12.22 -6.77
CA LYS A 9 -29.59 11.04 -6.16
C LYS A 9 -29.39 9.94 -7.20
N SER A 10 -30.40 9.71 -8.04
CA SER A 10 -30.31 8.75 -9.13
C SER A 10 -29.21 9.11 -10.13
N GLY A 11 -29.07 10.38 -10.51
CA GLY A 11 -28.00 10.84 -11.41
C GLY A 11 -26.59 10.62 -10.86
N ILE A 12 -26.35 10.99 -9.59
CA ILE A 12 -25.04 10.75 -8.95
C ILE A 12 -24.79 9.26 -8.75
N THR A 13 -25.82 8.49 -8.41
CA THR A 13 -25.71 7.02 -8.30
C THR A 13 -25.29 6.41 -9.63
N LEU A 14 -25.87 6.85 -10.75
CA LEU A 14 -25.51 6.39 -12.09
C LEU A 14 -24.08 6.79 -12.47
N LEU A 15 -23.63 7.99 -12.08
CA LEU A 15 -22.23 8.42 -12.27
C LEU A 15 -21.27 7.50 -11.50
N ILE A 16 -21.57 7.21 -10.23
CA ILE A 16 -20.77 6.28 -9.41
C ILE A 16 -20.70 4.91 -10.09
N PHE A 17 -21.84 4.32 -10.48
CA PHE A 17 -21.83 3.03 -11.18
C PHE A 17 -21.08 3.09 -12.52
N GLY A 18 -21.20 4.18 -13.26
CA GLY A 18 -20.46 4.40 -14.51
C GLY A 18 -18.95 4.44 -14.29
N ALA A 19 -18.47 5.10 -13.24
CA ALA A 19 -17.05 5.12 -12.88
C ALA A 19 -16.55 3.73 -12.48
N PHE A 20 -17.31 2.98 -11.68
CA PHE A 20 -16.95 1.61 -11.30
C PHE A 20 -16.95 0.67 -12.50
N ALA A 21 -17.93 0.79 -13.41
CA ALA A 21 -17.98 0.02 -14.64
C ALA A 21 -16.79 0.35 -15.57
N TYR A 22 -16.40 1.62 -15.66
CA TYR A 22 -15.22 2.04 -16.42
C TYR A 22 -13.96 1.33 -15.91
N PHE A 23 -13.64 1.44 -14.62
CA PHE A 23 -12.45 0.81 -14.06
C PHE A 23 -12.51 -0.72 -14.03
N ALA A 24 -13.71 -1.31 -14.00
CA ALA A 24 -13.87 -2.76 -14.11
C ALA A 24 -13.62 -3.29 -15.54
N ILE A 25 -13.87 -2.48 -16.57
CA ILE A 25 -13.69 -2.86 -17.97
C ILE A 25 -12.28 -2.51 -18.47
N TYR A 26 -11.79 -1.31 -18.13
CA TYR A 26 -10.55 -0.76 -18.66
C TYR A 26 -9.35 -0.93 -17.71
N GLY A 27 -9.57 -1.42 -16.49
CA GLY A 27 -8.52 -1.48 -15.47
C GLY A 27 -8.19 -0.10 -14.89
N PRO A 28 -7.21 -0.01 -13.96
CA PRO A 28 -6.70 1.25 -13.46
C PRO A 28 -6.01 2.04 -14.60
N LEU A 29 -5.93 3.37 -14.46
CA LEU A 29 -5.21 4.18 -15.44
C LEU A 29 -3.71 3.88 -15.33
N ASP A 30 -3.18 3.25 -16.36
CA ASP A 30 -1.76 2.99 -16.49
C ASP A 30 -0.99 4.30 -16.73
N ARG A 31 0.19 4.43 -16.12
CA ARG A 31 1.08 5.56 -16.42
C ARG A 31 2.46 5.05 -16.78
N GLU A 32 2.80 5.29 -18.05
CA GLU A 32 4.11 5.03 -18.67
C GLU A 32 5.30 5.76 -17.98
N ASP A 33 5.03 6.63 -17.00
CA ASP A 33 6.03 7.50 -16.33
C ASP A 33 6.83 6.82 -15.19
N LEU A 34 6.69 5.50 -14.97
CA LEU A 34 7.44 4.78 -13.92
C LEU A 34 8.96 4.77 -14.15
N HIS A 35 9.41 5.01 -15.39
CA HIS A 35 10.81 4.92 -15.77
C HIS A 35 11.67 6.13 -15.40
N GLN A 36 11.10 7.28 -15.03
CA GLN A 36 11.86 8.54 -15.06
C GLN A 36 12.25 9.16 -13.72
N ASN A 37 11.77 8.67 -12.57
CA ASN A 37 12.13 9.25 -11.27
C ASN A 37 12.21 8.20 -10.15
N ILE A 38 13.17 7.28 -10.25
CA ILE A 38 13.58 6.39 -9.15
C ILE A 38 15.02 6.72 -8.77
N SER A 39 15.31 7.99 -8.49
CA SER A 39 16.50 8.32 -7.71
C SER A 39 16.17 7.96 -6.26
N THR A 40 16.76 6.84 -5.79
CA THR A 40 16.88 6.44 -4.38
C THR A 40 15.56 6.43 -3.60
N ILE A 41 14.80 5.33 -3.70
CA ILE A 41 13.84 4.96 -2.65
C ILE A 41 14.66 4.39 -1.48
N GLU A 42 15.34 5.26 -0.75
CA GLU A 42 15.97 4.91 0.52
C GLU A 42 14.87 4.81 1.59
N ASN A 43 14.55 3.60 2.01
CA ASN A 43 13.82 3.41 3.25
C ASN A 43 14.81 3.54 4.42
N GLU A 44 15.08 4.77 4.88
CA GLU A 44 15.94 5.07 6.05
C GLU A 44 15.49 4.38 7.35
N HIS A 45 14.29 3.80 7.38
CA HIS A 45 13.67 3.27 8.60
C HIS A 45 13.54 1.74 8.63
N PHE A 46 14.06 1.04 7.62
CA PHE A 46 14.16 -0.41 7.62
C PHE A 46 15.56 -0.87 7.23
N ALA A 47 16.36 -1.23 8.23
CA ALA A 47 17.35 -2.26 7.99
C ALA A 47 16.58 -3.56 7.67
N PRO A 48 16.84 -4.24 6.54
CA PRO A 48 16.23 -5.53 6.25
C PRO A 48 16.54 -6.46 7.43
N LYS A 49 15.50 -6.84 8.19
CA LYS A 49 15.63 -7.91 9.18
C LYS A 49 15.31 -9.21 8.46
N LEU A 50 16.37 -9.89 8.05
CA LEU A 50 16.33 -11.29 7.67
C LEU A 50 15.69 -12.08 8.80
N VAL A 51 14.57 -12.75 8.51
CA VAL A 51 14.00 -13.76 9.41
C VAL A 51 14.83 -15.03 9.19
N ALA A 52 16.04 -15.01 9.73
CA ALA A 52 16.85 -16.21 9.88
C ALA A 52 16.27 -17.07 11.01
N ASP A 53 16.39 -18.37 10.83
CA ASP A 53 15.91 -19.43 11.73
C ASP A 53 16.35 -19.20 13.19
N PHE A 54 15.52 -19.64 14.13
CA PHE A 54 15.81 -19.57 15.55
C PHE A 54 16.98 -20.50 15.91
N GLU A 55 18.22 -20.02 15.87
CA GLU A 55 19.33 -20.70 16.54
C GLU A 55 19.52 -20.19 17.97
N ARG A 56 19.47 -21.15 18.90
CA ARG A 56 19.69 -20.97 20.33
C ARG A 56 21.09 -20.43 20.61
N LYS A 57 21.12 -19.37 21.40
CA LYS A 57 22.21 -18.85 22.25
C LYS A 57 23.39 -19.82 22.49
N THR A 58 24.58 -19.37 22.11
CA THR A 58 25.69 -19.19 23.07
C THR A 58 26.65 -18.09 22.62
N THR A 59 26.70 -17.01 23.40
CA THR A 59 27.67 -15.91 23.33
C THR A 59 29.01 -16.27 23.98
N LYS A 60 30.11 -15.70 23.43
CA LYS A 60 31.30 -15.06 24.07
C LYS A 60 32.35 -14.86 22.96
N GLU A 61 33.14 -13.79 22.80
CA GLU A 61 33.34 -12.48 23.44
C GLU A 61 34.30 -11.67 22.51
N ALA A 62 34.08 -10.34 22.42
CA ALA A 62 34.98 -9.17 22.20
C ALA A 62 36.31 -9.19 21.38
N GLY A 63 36.50 -8.10 20.58
CA GLY A 63 37.79 -7.55 20.11
C GLY A 63 37.66 -6.20 19.36
N LEU A 64 38.56 -5.22 19.58
CA LEU A 64 38.41 -3.76 19.37
C LEU A 64 39.01 -3.17 18.07
N ILE A 65 38.31 -2.14 17.52
CA ILE A 65 38.71 -0.78 17.04
C ILE A 65 40.07 -0.52 16.32
N SER A 66 39.93 0.09 15.12
CA SER A 66 40.76 1.13 14.44
C SER A 66 42.13 0.80 13.85
N GLU A 67 42.26 1.02 12.53
CA GLU A 67 43.23 1.89 11.80
C GLU A 67 43.12 1.52 10.30
N GLY A 68 43.20 2.40 9.30
CA GLY A 68 43.75 3.73 9.25
C GLY A 68 43.25 4.52 8.02
N LYS A 69 43.35 5.84 8.13
CA LYS A 69 43.14 6.81 7.07
C LYS A 69 44.27 6.70 6.03
N SER A 70 43.94 6.95 4.77
CA SER A 70 44.84 7.67 3.87
C SER A 70 44.02 8.53 2.91
N TYR A 71 44.18 9.85 3.07
CA TYR A 71 43.83 10.86 2.07
C TYR A 71 44.92 10.87 0.99
N VAL A 72 44.55 11.03 -0.28
CA VAL A 72 45.45 11.63 -1.28
C VAL A 72 44.69 12.73 -2.03
N LEU A 73 45.29 13.91 -2.00
CA LEU A 73 44.91 15.17 -2.63
C LEU A 73 45.02 15.07 -4.16
N GLY A 74 44.25 15.91 -4.86
CA GLY A 74 44.15 15.90 -6.32
C GLY A 74 45.42 16.29 -7.08
N GLU A 75 45.60 15.67 -8.24
CA GLU A 75 46.37 16.19 -9.38
C GLU A 75 45.69 15.74 -10.68
N TYR A 76 45.65 16.65 -11.65
CA TYR A 76 45.16 16.40 -13.01
C TYR A 76 46.18 15.53 -13.75
N GLY A 77 45.85 14.26 -14.00
CA GLY A 77 46.69 13.30 -14.72
C GLY A 77 46.01 12.78 -15.98
N LEU A 78 46.59 13.06 -17.15
CA LEU A 78 46.24 12.46 -18.44
C LEU A 78 46.32 10.93 -18.37
N VAL A 79 45.19 10.26 -18.61
CA VAL A 79 45.10 8.80 -18.70
C VAL A 79 45.82 8.33 -19.97
N ARG A 80 47.00 7.73 -19.82
CA ARG A 80 47.60 6.90 -20.88
C ARG A 80 46.85 5.57 -20.93
N ALA A 81 46.37 5.19 -22.13
CA ALA A 81 45.74 3.91 -22.36
C ALA A 81 46.73 2.76 -22.07
N ILE A 82 46.39 1.93 -21.09
CA ILE A 82 47.06 0.65 -20.85
C ILE A 82 46.59 -0.30 -21.96
N PRO A 83 47.49 -0.92 -22.75
CA PRO A 83 47.08 -1.87 -23.77
C PRO A 83 46.45 -3.10 -23.10
N LYS A 84 45.18 -3.38 -23.43
CA LYS A 84 44.47 -4.58 -22.99
C LYS A 84 45.19 -5.83 -23.51
N ASN A 85 45.62 -6.70 -22.62
CA ASN A 85 45.97 -8.06 -22.97
C ASN A 85 44.69 -8.80 -23.37
N VAL A 86 44.61 -9.17 -24.65
CA VAL A 86 43.55 -10.01 -25.20
C VAL A 86 43.80 -11.43 -24.72
N VAL A 87 43.04 -11.86 -23.70
CA VAL A 87 42.90 -13.27 -23.40
C VAL A 87 41.98 -13.86 -24.47
N ARG A 88 42.48 -14.83 -25.24
CA ARG A 88 41.66 -15.59 -26.19
C ARG A 88 40.71 -16.49 -25.41
N GLU A 89 39.46 -16.09 -25.32
CA GLU A 89 38.37 -16.97 -24.92
C GLU A 89 38.00 -17.88 -26.10
N ALA A 90 38.12 -19.18 -25.89
CA ALA A 90 37.62 -20.20 -26.81
C ALA A 90 36.23 -20.63 -26.33
N GLY A 91 35.20 -20.21 -27.05
CA GLY A 91 33.80 -20.59 -26.84
C GLY A 91 32.85 -19.59 -27.49
N MET A 92 32.22 -19.99 -28.60
CA MET A 92 31.23 -19.20 -29.39
C MET A 92 30.08 -18.76 -28.45
N ILE A 93 29.63 -17.50 -28.37
CA ILE A 93 29.24 -16.54 -29.41
C ILE A 93 29.54 -15.11 -28.89
N SER A 94 30.19 -14.25 -29.68
CA SER A 94 30.33 -12.82 -29.34
C SER A 94 29.16 -12.03 -29.94
N PHE A 95 28.34 -11.43 -29.10
CA PHE A 95 27.41 -10.37 -29.53
C PHE A 95 27.99 -9.01 -29.14
N SER A 96 27.86 -8.04 -30.04
CA SER A 96 28.42 -6.69 -29.93
C SER A 96 27.89 -5.97 -28.69
N ASN A 97 28.80 -5.55 -27.81
CA ASN A 97 28.58 -4.80 -26.56
C ASN A 97 28.04 -3.36 -26.74
N ASP A 98 27.58 -2.98 -27.92
CA ASP A 98 27.15 -1.62 -28.22
C ASP A 98 25.63 -1.57 -28.37
N MET A 99 24.90 -1.68 -27.25
CA MET A 99 23.58 -1.07 -27.05
C MET A 99 23.18 -1.19 -25.57
N GLY A 100 23.07 -0.05 -24.87
CA GLY A 100 22.20 0.06 -23.68
C GLY A 100 22.83 0.10 -22.28
N GLU A 101 24.10 0.48 -22.08
CA GLU A 101 24.54 0.82 -20.71
C GLU A 101 23.95 2.17 -20.27
N SER A 102 22.70 2.18 -19.81
CA SER A 102 22.15 3.34 -19.09
C SER A 102 22.93 3.53 -17.78
N LEU A 103 23.15 4.79 -17.36
CA LEU A 103 23.82 5.13 -16.09
C LEU A 103 23.18 4.42 -14.88
N HIS A 104 21.88 4.15 -14.94
CA HIS A 104 21.13 3.49 -13.87
C HIS A 104 21.39 1.98 -13.79
N ASN A 105 21.72 1.31 -14.91
CA ASN A 105 21.96 -0.13 -14.91
C ASN A 105 23.20 -0.51 -14.06
N LYS A 106 24.23 0.35 -14.07
CA LYS A 106 25.44 0.16 -13.24
C LYS A 106 25.18 0.40 -11.76
N GLU A 107 24.37 1.41 -11.43
CA GLU A 107 23.98 1.71 -10.06
C GLU A 107 23.17 0.55 -9.46
N TRP A 108 22.17 0.06 -10.19
CA TRP A 108 21.36 -1.09 -9.78
C TRP A 108 22.14 -2.38 -9.66
N ALA A 109 23.09 -2.64 -10.57
CA ALA A 109 23.98 -3.79 -10.48
C ALA A 109 24.87 -3.72 -9.23
N ASN A 110 25.37 -2.53 -8.88
CA ASN A 110 26.14 -2.32 -7.65
C ASN A 110 25.28 -2.52 -6.40
N ASP A 111 24.05 -1.99 -6.38
CA ASP A 111 23.13 -2.14 -5.26
C ASP A 111 22.74 -3.61 -5.05
N MET A 112 22.44 -4.34 -6.12
CA MET A 112 22.19 -5.78 -6.06
C MET A 112 23.42 -6.54 -5.56
N SER A 113 24.62 -6.22 -6.06
CA SER A 113 25.86 -6.83 -5.57
C SER A 113 26.05 -6.58 -4.07
N GLY A 114 25.78 -5.35 -3.60
CA GLY A 114 25.84 -4.99 -2.19
C GLY A 114 24.90 -5.83 -1.33
N ARG A 115 23.61 -5.90 -1.71
CA ARG A 115 22.59 -6.68 -1.00
C ARG A 115 22.93 -8.16 -0.95
N LEU A 116 23.34 -8.75 -2.07
CA LEU A 116 23.66 -10.18 -2.13
C LEU A 116 24.95 -10.52 -1.37
N LYS A 117 25.96 -9.65 -1.39
CA LYS A 117 27.17 -9.81 -0.58
C LYS A 117 26.87 -9.71 0.92
N GLU A 118 26.00 -8.80 1.33
CA GLU A 118 25.54 -8.73 2.72
C GLU A 118 24.79 -10.02 3.14
N LYS A 119 23.99 -10.58 2.23
CA LYS A 119 23.22 -11.82 2.45
C LYS A 119 24.11 -13.06 2.60
N TYR A 120 25.05 -13.28 1.67
CA TYR A 120 25.87 -14.50 1.66
C TYR A 120 27.21 -14.37 2.39
N GLY A 121 27.68 -13.15 2.67
CA GLY A 121 29.00 -12.92 3.26
C GLY A 121 30.10 -13.61 2.45
N ASP A 122 30.97 -14.34 3.15
CA ASP A 122 32.04 -15.14 2.55
C ASP A 122 31.60 -16.56 2.15
N ASP A 123 30.34 -16.95 2.39
CA ASP A 123 29.85 -18.32 2.16
C ASP A 123 29.54 -18.61 0.67
N ALA A 124 29.37 -17.57 -0.15
CA ALA A 124 29.12 -17.70 -1.58
C ALA A 124 29.78 -16.57 -2.38
N GLU A 125 30.27 -16.92 -3.57
CA GLU A 125 30.76 -15.95 -4.54
C GLU A 125 29.59 -15.48 -5.41
N VAL A 126 29.34 -14.17 -5.42
CA VAL A 126 28.25 -13.54 -6.17
C VAL A 126 28.81 -12.84 -7.40
N VAL A 127 28.39 -13.28 -8.59
CA VAL A 127 28.79 -12.72 -9.88
C VAL A 127 27.58 -12.06 -10.54
N ILE A 128 27.61 -10.73 -10.69
CA ILE A 128 26.56 -10.01 -11.41
C ILE A 128 26.82 -10.10 -12.91
N LYS A 129 25.79 -10.40 -13.68
CA LYS A 129 25.80 -10.48 -15.13
C LYS A 129 24.85 -9.43 -15.69
N LEU A 130 25.35 -8.65 -16.65
CA LEU A 130 24.59 -7.68 -17.42
C LEU A 130 24.53 -8.18 -18.86
N HIS A 131 23.32 -8.27 -19.41
CA HIS A 131 23.12 -8.64 -20.81
C HIS A 131 22.10 -7.70 -21.44
N GLY A 132 22.57 -6.69 -22.17
CA GLY A 132 21.73 -5.60 -22.67
C GLY A 132 21.06 -4.85 -21.51
N ASP A 133 19.73 -4.81 -21.52
CA ASP A 133 18.89 -4.23 -20.45
C ASP A 133 18.50 -5.26 -19.37
N LEU A 134 19.17 -6.42 -19.30
CA LEU A 134 18.92 -7.44 -18.28
C LEU A 134 20.05 -7.48 -17.25
N CYS A 135 19.68 -7.70 -15.99
CA CYS A 135 20.61 -7.75 -14.87
C CYS A 135 20.22 -8.90 -13.93
N TYR A 136 21.11 -9.88 -13.77
CA TYR A 136 20.90 -11.05 -12.91
C TYR A 136 22.18 -11.43 -12.17
N ALA A 137 22.07 -12.26 -11.13
CA ALA A 137 23.22 -12.72 -10.36
C ALA A 137 23.35 -14.25 -10.39
N GLU A 138 24.59 -14.70 -10.58
CA GLU A 138 25.00 -16.09 -10.41
C GLU A 138 25.59 -16.25 -9.01
N ILE A 139 25.09 -17.23 -8.26
CA ILE A 139 25.54 -17.51 -6.89
C ILE A 139 26.31 -18.82 -6.90
N TYR A 140 27.59 -18.74 -6.59
CA TYR A 140 28.51 -19.89 -6.54
C TYR A 140 28.81 -20.28 -5.11
N GLN A 141 28.80 -21.59 -4.83
CA GLN A 141 29.23 -22.12 -3.55
C GLN A 141 30.28 -23.20 -3.79
N SER A 142 31.45 -23.06 -3.13
CA SER A 142 32.59 -23.97 -3.31
C SER A 142 32.99 -24.15 -4.78
N GLY A 143 32.95 -23.08 -5.57
CA GLY A 143 33.31 -23.06 -6.99
C GLY A 143 32.29 -23.71 -7.94
N ARG A 144 31.08 -24.06 -7.46
CA ARG A 144 29.99 -24.57 -8.30
C ARG A 144 28.82 -23.60 -8.30
N LEU A 145 28.24 -23.38 -9.49
CA LEU A 145 27.02 -22.61 -9.62
C LEU A 145 25.91 -23.31 -8.84
N ARG A 146 25.29 -22.59 -7.89
CA ARG A 146 24.29 -23.13 -6.97
C ARG A 146 22.88 -22.64 -7.33
N SER A 147 22.77 -21.37 -7.68
CA SER A 147 21.50 -20.70 -7.92
C SER A 147 21.67 -19.46 -8.78
N LEU A 148 20.54 -19.02 -9.34
CA LEU A 148 20.41 -17.80 -10.12
C LEU A 148 19.43 -16.88 -9.40
N TYR A 149 19.68 -15.58 -9.45
CA TYR A 149 18.87 -14.58 -8.79
C TYR A 149 18.46 -13.46 -9.74
N PHE A 150 17.18 -13.09 -9.67
CA PHE A 150 16.51 -12.13 -10.55
C PHE A 150 15.73 -11.10 -9.74
N GLU A 151 15.59 -9.88 -10.26
CA GLU A 151 14.85 -8.78 -9.63
C GLU A 151 14.04 -8.00 -10.67
N ASN A 152 12.90 -7.45 -10.29
CA ASN A 152 12.13 -6.53 -11.16
C ASN A 152 12.57 -5.06 -11.01
N MET A 153 13.82 -4.79 -10.62
CA MET A 153 14.26 -3.42 -10.33
C MET A 153 14.49 -2.58 -11.60
N MET A 154 15.00 -3.20 -12.68
CA MET A 154 15.23 -2.50 -13.95
C MET A 154 13.94 -2.31 -14.77
N HIS A 155 12.92 -3.13 -14.51
CA HIS A 155 11.62 -3.06 -15.14
C HIS A 155 10.56 -3.46 -14.11
N ASN A 156 9.77 -2.46 -13.66
CA ASN A 156 8.70 -2.67 -12.71
C ASN A 156 7.40 -2.02 -13.19
N THR A 157 6.41 -2.84 -13.56
CA THR A 157 5.06 -2.37 -13.87
C THR A 157 4.10 -2.56 -12.68
N VAL A 158 4.54 -3.25 -11.64
CA VAL A 158 3.70 -3.70 -10.52
C VAL A 158 3.45 -2.59 -9.50
N GLN A 159 2.18 -2.36 -9.19
CA GLN A 159 1.71 -1.38 -8.20
C GLN A 159 1.04 -2.06 -7.00
N GLY A 160 1.54 -1.75 -5.80
CA GLY A 160 0.97 -2.12 -4.51
C GLY A 160 -0.11 -1.15 -4.01
N PHE A 161 -0.40 -1.23 -2.71
CA PHE A 161 -1.40 -0.39 -2.03
C PHE A 161 -1.05 1.10 -2.07
N SER A 162 0.24 1.44 -1.90
CA SER A 162 0.73 2.82 -1.80
C SER A 162 1.77 3.20 -2.85
N GLY A 163 2.22 2.25 -3.66
CA GLY A 163 3.07 2.51 -4.83
C GLY A 163 3.80 1.25 -5.31
N PRO A 164 4.88 1.38 -6.10
CA PRO A 164 5.57 0.23 -6.67
C PRO A 164 6.19 -0.67 -5.61
N ILE A 165 6.22 -1.98 -5.89
CA ILE A 165 6.86 -3.01 -5.06
C ILE A 165 7.97 -3.67 -5.86
N TYR A 166 9.15 -3.80 -5.26
CA TYR A 166 10.31 -4.44 -5.88
C TYR A 166 10.64 -5.73 -5.14
N MET A 167 10.70 -6.83 -5.89
CA MET A 167 10.87 -8.19 -5.40
C MET A 167 12.05 -8.85 -6.11
N GLY A 168 12.73 -9.74 -5.38
CA GLY A 168 13.78 -10.61 -5.91
C GLY A 168 13.40 -12.08 -5.76
N ILE A 169 13.83 -12.91 -6.69
CA ILE A 169 13.60 -14.35 -6.70
C ILE A 169 14.92 -15.10 -6.95
N GLU A 170 15.20 -16.10 -6.12
CA GLU A 170 16.31 -17.02 -6.28
C GLU A 170 15.81 -18.39 -6.74
N SER A 171 16.27 -18.86 -7.89
CA SER A 171 15.96 -20.20 -8.40
C SER A 171 17.16 -21.14 -8.29
N SER A 172 16.89 -22.41 -8.08
CA SER A 172 17.89 -23.48 -8.16
C SER A 172 18.08 -23.93 -9.60
N LEU A 173 19.25 -24.50 -9.91
CA LEU A 173 19.51 -25.13 -11.22
C LEU A 173 18.59 -26.34 -11.52
N GLY A 174 17.81 -26.82 -10.56
CA GLY A 174 16.77 -27.84 -10.78
C GLY A 174 15.39 -27.29 -11.14
N GLY A 175 15.25 -25.96 -11.28
CA GLY A 175 13.98 -25.34 -11.63
C GLY A 175 13.05 -25.08 -10.44
N SER A 176 13.54 -25.16 -9.20
CA SER A 176 12.73 -24.85 -8.01
C SER A 176 13.12 -23.52 -7.39
N VAL A 177 12.13 -22.74 -6.93
CA VAL A 177 12.31 -21.50 -6.19
C VAL A 177 12.93 -21.80 -4.82
N ARG A 178 14.07 -21.19 -4.53
CA ARG A 178 14.75 -21.32 -3.23
C ARG A 178 14.26 -20.28 -2.24
N GLU A 179 14.12 -19.05 -2.70
CA GLU A 179 13.80 -17.92 -1.86
C GLU A 179 13.21 -16.78 -2.68
N VAL A 180 12.34 -16.01 -2.05
CA VAL A 180 11.89 -14.70 -2.53
C VAL A 180 12.27 -13.67 -1.49
N SER A 181 12.77 -12.53 -1.95
CA SER A 181 13.18 -11.42 -1.10
C SER A 181 12.41 -10.15 -1.44
N TYR A 182 12.06 -9.40 -0.40
CA TYR A 182 11.57 -8.04 -0.53
C TYR A 182 12.77 -7.08 -0.65
N ILE A 183 12.80 -6.26 -1.70
CA ILE A 183 13.88 -5.31 -1.95
C ILE A 183 13.52 -3.94 -1.36
N THR A 184 12.50 -3.30 -1.93
CA THR A 184 11.99 -2.00 -1.48
C THR A 184 10.58 -1.76 -2.01
N SER A 185 9.85 -0.81 -1.44
CA SER A 185 8.52 -0.40 -1.89
C SER A 185 8.11 0.93 -1.26
N LYS A 186 6.99 1.45 -1.75
CA LYS A 186 6.27 2.59 -1.16
C LYS A 186 5.06 2.17 -0.33
N GLU A 187 4.98 0.92 0.10
CA GLU A 187 3.84 0.37 0.84
C GLU A 187 3.67 1.02 2.22
N THR A 188 2.44 1.02 2.73
CA THR A 188 2.21 1.40 4.13
C THR A 188 2.90 0.41 5.05
N GLU A 189 3.77 0.95 5.90
CA GLU A 189 4.66 0.21 6.81
C GLU A 189 3.96 -0.89 7.62
N SER A 190 2.79 -0.57 8.19
CA SER A 190 2.01 -1.55 8.96
C SER A 190 1.57 -2.77 8.15
N TYR A 191 1.27 -2.59 6.86
CA TYR A 191 0.87 -3.68 5.98
C TYR A 191 2.08 -4.52 5.59
N LEU A 192 3.18 -3.88 5.21
CA LEU A 192 4.43 -4.54 4.86
C LEU A 192 4.91 -5.46 6.00
N ARG A 193 5.02 -4.94 7.22
CA ARG A 193 5.45 -5.76 8.37
C ARG A 193 4.52 -6.91 8.68
N LYS A 194 3.22 -6.69 8.54
CA LYS A 194 2.22 -7.75 8.76
C LYS A 194 2.47 -8.92 7.81
N VAL A 195 2.78 -8.63 6.53
CA VAL A 195 3.12 -9.64 5.52
C VAL A 195 4.46 -10.31 5.83
N LEU A 196 5.50 -9.54 6.12
CA LEU A 196 6.84 -10.09 6.40
C LEU A 196 6.87 -10.95 7.67
N ARG A 197 6.04 -10.63 8.68
CA ARG A 197 5.92 -11.42 9.92
C ARG A 197 5.02 -12.65 9.80
N SER A 198 4.21 -12.76 8.76
CA SER A 198 3.25 -13.87 8.62
C SER A 198 3.84 -15.12 7.95
N GLY A 199 5.14 -15.11 7.61
CA GLY A 199 5.75 -16.19 6.81
C GLY A 199 5.22 -16.23 5.37
N TYR A 200 4.70 -15.11 4.86
CA TYR A 200 4.09 -15.06 3.53
C TYR A 200 5.06 -15.49 2.42
N LEU A 201 6.31 -15.04 2.50
CA LEU A 201 7.37 -15.35 1.53
C LEU A 201 7.82 -16.81 1.57
N ASP A 202 7.60 -17.53 2.68
CA ASP A 202 7.94 -18.95 2.77
C ASP A 202 7.08 -19.83 1.88
N GLN A 203 5.88 -19.36 1.49
CA GLN A 203 4.99 -20.08 0.57
C GLN A 203 5.57 -20.27 -0.83
N TYR A 204 6.59 -19.48 -1.21
CA TYR A 204 7.24 -19.58 -2.51
C TYR A 204 8.31 -20.69 -2.56
N LYS A 205 8.75 -21.19 -1.40
CA LYS A 205 9.80 -22.21 -1.34
C LYS A 205 9.34 -23.48 -2.04
N ASN A 206 10.22 -24.02 -2.90
CA ASN A 206 10.00 -25.22 -3.71
C ASN A 206 8.90 -25.12 -4.77
N LEU A 207 8.38 -23.92 -5.07
CA LEU A 207 7.56 -23.75 -6.28
C LEU A 207 8.41 -24.06 -7.51
N ASN A 208 7.80 -24.70 -8.51
CA ASN A 208 8.49 -25.10 -9.73
C ASN A 208 8.37 -23.99 -10.79
N ILE A 209 9.48 -23.48 -11.29
CA ILE A 209 9.50 -22.42 -12.30
C ILE A 209 9.07 -22.89 -13.69
N GLY A 210 8.98 -24.20 -13.93
CA GLY A 210 8.42 -24.76 -15.16
C GLY A 210 6.89 -24.83 -15.17
N ASP A 211 6.24 -24.67 -14.02
CA ASP A 211 4.78 -24.73 -13.90
C ASP A 211 4.17 -23.33 -13.99
N SER A 212 3.05 -23.20 -14.70
CA SER A 212 2.55 -21.88 -15.08
C SER A 212 1.66 -21.15 -14.08
N ASP A 213 0.96 -21.90 -13.22
CA ASP A 213 -0.01 -21.32 -12.29
C ASP A 213 0.21 -21.86 -10.88
N HIS A 214 0.85 -21.05 -10.05
CA HIS A 214 0.98 -21.28 -8.62
C HIS A 214 -0.01 -20.41 -7.86
N GLN A 215 -0.62 -20.97 -6.82
CA GLN A 215 -1.51 -20.24 -5.93
C GLN A 215 -0.96 -20.24 -4.51
N ILE A 216 -0.89 -19.05 -3.92
CA ILE A 216 -0.48 -18.85 -2.53
C ILE A 216 -1.54 -18.05 -1.77
N ASN A 217 -1.56 -18.18 -0.45
CA ASN A 217 -2.54 -17.49 0.37
C ASN A 217 -2.15 -16.03 0.55
N ALA A 218 -3.02 -15.11 0.12
CA ALA A 218 -2.90 -13.69 0.42
C ALA A 218 -3.21 -13.40 1.89
N ILE A 219 -2.59 -12.37 2.45
CA ILE A 219 -2.76 -11.99 3.85
C ILE A 219 -3.98 -11.08 4.00
N SER A 220 -4.94 -11.51 4.82
CA SER A 220 -6.14 -10.73 5.11
C SER A 220 -5.78 -9.36 5.69
N GLY A 221 -6.29 -8.29 5.08
CA GLY A 221 -5.99 -6.91 5.45
C GLY A 221 -4.65 -6.36 4.95
N ALA A 222 -3.91 -7.12 4.15
CA ALA A 222 -2.77 -6.64 3.35
C ALA A 222 -2.82 -7.25 1.93
N THR A 223 -4.03 -7.48 1.42
CA THR A 223 -4.28 -8.24 0.19
C THR A 223 -3.66 -7.62 -1.04
N ILE A 224 -3.79 -6.30 -1.19
CA ILE A 224 -3.24 -5.57 -2.34
C ILE A 224 -1.72 -5.68 -2.33
N THR A 225 -1.10 -5.45 -1.17
CA THR A 225 0.34 -5.64 -0.96
C THR A 225 0.80 -7.05 -1.31
N THR A 226 0.12 -8.10 -0.82
CA THR A 226 0.51 -9.48 -1.13
C THR A 226 0.30 -9.84 -2.59
N LYS A 227 -0.78 -9.36 -3.21
CA LYS A 227 -1.01 -9.61 -4.64
C LYS A 227 0.10 -8.97 -5.48
N ALA A 228 0.40 -7.69 -5.22
CA ALA A 228 1.50 -7.01 -5.86
C ALA A 228 2.87 -7.66 -5.59
N MET A 229 3.11 -8.26 -4.41
CA MET A 229 4.31 -9.07 -4.19
C MET A 229 4.36 -10.32 -5.09
N ALA A 230 3.25 -11.02 -5.27
CA ALA A 230 3.19 -12.17 -6.18
C ALA A 230 3.35 -11.78 -7.65
N ASP A 231 2.71 -10.70 -8.06
CA ASP A 231 2.85 -10.13 -9.40
C ASP A 231 4.31 -9.67 -9.64
N GLY A 232 4.95 -9.03 -8.65
CA GLY A 232 6.34 -8.58 -8.72
C GLY A 232 7.36 -9.73 -8.80
N VAL A 233 7.10 -10.85 -8.11
CA VAL A 233 7.92 -12.07 -8.24
C VAL A 233 7.77 -12.69 -9.63
N THR A 234 6.54 -12.74 -10.14
CA THR A 234 6.23 -13.23 -11.48
C THR A 234 6.92 -12.37 -12.54
N GLU A 235 6.86 -11.05 -12.41
CA GLU A 235 7.53 -10.09 -13.29
C GLU A 235 9.06 -10.18 -13.22
N ALA A 236 9.64 -10.26 -12.01
CA ALA A 236 11.08 -10.41 -11.81
C ALA A 236 11.62 -11.63 -12.58
N PHE A 237 10.84 -12.70 -12.63
CA PHE A 237 11.15 -13.87 -13.42
C PHE A 237 10.92 -13.65 -14.93
N HIS A 238 9.73 -13.28 -15.38
CA HIS A 238 9.43 -13.19 -16.82
C HIS A 238 10.27 -12.17 -17.59
N VAL A 239 10.66 -11.06 -16.97
CA VAL A 239 11.44 -10.02 -17.66
C VAL A 239 12.87 -10.48 -17.90
N THR A 240 13.47 -11.16 -16.92
CA THR A 240 14.91 -11.40 -16.89
C THR A 240 15.28 -12.84 -17.24
N ALA A 241 14.41 -13.78 -16.90
CA ALA A 241 14.77 -15.18 -16.81
C ALA A 241 14.67 -15.90 -18.17
N PRO A 242 13.61 -15.80 -18.99
CA PRO A 242 13.47 -16.58 -20.23
C PRO A 242 14.63 -16.45 -21.23
N GLN A 243 15.17 -15.24 -21.41
CA GLN A 243 16.28 -14.98 -22.34
C GLN A 243 17.62 -15.54 -21.84
N VAL A 244 17.78 -15.64 -20.52
CA VAL A 244 19.01 -16.13 -19.86
C VAL A 244 18.94 -17.64 -19.66
N LEU A 245 17.78 -18.14 -19.25
CA LEU A 245 17.56 -19.47 -18.74
C LEU A 245 17.41 -20.55 -19.81
N ALA A 246 17.16 -20.19 -21.07
CA ALA A 246 17.27 -21.11 -22.20
C ALA A 246 18.66 -21.77 -22.32
N THR A 247 19.68 -21.19 -21.66
CA THR A 247 21.04 -21.73 -21.60
C THR A 247 21.27 -22.65 -20.38
N TYR A 248 20.41 -22.57 -19.34
CA TYR A 248 20.59 -23.28 -18.07
C TYR A 248 19.55 -24.38 -17.83
N TYR A 249 18.37 -24.31 -18.44
CA TYR A 249 17.28 -25.29 -18.29
C TYR A 249 16.87 -25.89 -19.63
N ASP A 250 16.41 -27.15 -19.60
CA ASP A 250 15.95 -27.93 -20.76
C ASP A 250 14.42 -27.90 -20.94
N PHE A 251 13.71 -27.05 -20.19
CA PHE A 251 12.26 -26.90 -20.22
C PHE A 251 11.85 -25.47 -20.54
N ASP A 252 10.63 -25.29 -21.03
CA ASP A 252 10.10 -23.98 -21.39
C ASP A 252 9.93 -23.10 -20.15
N VAL A 253 10.60 -21.96 -20.15
CA VAL A 253 10.77 -21.07 -19.00
C VAL A 253 9.75 -19.92 -19.01
N ASP A 254 8.90 -19.85 -20.03
CA ASP A 254 7.88 -18.80 -20.17
C ASP A 254 6.63 -19.04 -19.32
N ALA A 255 6.58 -20.13 -18.54
CA ALA A 255 5.39 -20.53 -17.82
C ALA A 255 5.18 -19.81 -16.47
N PHE A 256 6.22 -19.57 -15.67
CA PHE A 256 6.07 -19.30 -14.22
C PHE A 256 5.17 -18.11 -13.83
N GLY A 257 4.02 -18.37 -13.21
CA GLY A 257 3.16 -17.35 -12.63
C GLY A 257 2.72 -17.69 -11.20
N VAL A 258 2.70 -16.68 -10.32
CA VAL A 258 2.20 -16.82 -8.94
C VAL A 258 1.04 -15.88 -8.69
N LYS A 259 -0.07 -16.41 -8.18
CA LYS A 259 -1.26 -15.63 -7.80
C LYS A 259 -1.49 -15.72 -6.30
N ALA A 260 -1.58 -14.57 -5.64
CA ALA A 260 -1.98 -14.50 -4.23
C ALA A 260 -3.49 -14.33 -4.12
N GLU A 261 -4.19 -15.37 -3.67
CA GLU A 261 -5.65 -15.36 -3.55
C GLU A 261 -6.10 -15.27 -2.09
N LEU A 262 -7.18 -14.51 -1.87
CA LEU A 262 -7.79 -14.45 -0.55
C LEU A 262 -8.69 -15.65 -0.33
N THR A 263 -8.59 -16.27 0.84
CA THR A 263 -9.59 -17.23 1.31
C THR A 263 -11.00 -16.61 1.29
N TYR A 264 -12.05 -17.44 1.14
CA TYR A 264 -13.47 -17.02 1.10
C TYR A 264 -13.99 -16.19 2.30
N TRP A 265 -13.15 -15.95 3.32
CA TRP A 265 -13.43 -15.04 4.44
C TRP A 265 -13.85 -13.62 4.03
N TRP A 266 -13.42 -13.14 2.87
CA TRP A 266 -13.86 -11.82 2.36
C TRP A 266 -15.38 -11.72 2.20
N ILE A 267 -16.07 -12.83 1.88
CA ILE A 267 -17.54 -12.85 1.75
C ILE A 267 -18.18 -12.55 3.10
N VAL A 268 -17.68 -13.18 4.17
CA VAL A 268 -18.15 -12.94 5.54
C VAL A 268 -17.93 -11.49 5.93
N HIS A 269 -16.75 -10.93 5.64
CA HIS A 269 -16.44 -9.53 5.90
C HIS A 269 -17.42 -8.58 5.20
N ILE A 270 -17.74 -8.81 3.93
CA ILE A 270 -18.70 -7.99 3.17
C ILE A 270 -20.11 -8.12 3.73
N ILE A 271 -20.55 -9.32 4.11
CA ILE A 271 -21.87 -9.52 4.72
C ILE A 271 -21.97 -8.70 6.01
N VAL A 272 -20.95 -8.73 6.86
CA VAL A 272 -20.89 -7.95 8.11
C VAL A 272 -20.93 -6.45 7.83
N ILE A 273 -20.08 -5.95 6.93
CA ILE A 273 -20.03 -4.53 6.55
C ILE A 273 -21.38 -4.07 5.99
N THR A 274 -21.98 -4.86 5.10
CA THR A 274 -23.31 -4.60 4.52
C THR A 274 -24.38 -4.54 5.61
N GLY A 275 -24.32 -5.44 6.61
CA GLY A 275 -25.19 -5.42 7.77
C GLY A 275 -25.10 -4.12 8.58
N ILE A 276 -23.90 -3.57 8.77
CA ILE A 276 -23.71 -2.28 9.46
C ILE A 276 -24.27 -1.12 8.63
N PHE A 277 -24.02 -1.09 7.32
CA PHE A 277 -24.61 -0.09 6.43
C PHE A 277 -26.14 -0.18 6.42
N ALA A 278 -26.70 -1.38 6.36
CA ALA A 278 -28.14 -1.62 6.46
C ALA A 278 -28.70 -1.10 7.79
N PHE A 279 -28.06 -1.41 8.91
CA PHE A 279 -28.42 -0.86 10.23
C PHE A 279 -28.44 0.67 10.23
N ALA A 280 -27.44 1.29 9.60
CA ALA A 280 -27.30 2.74 9.53
C ALA A 280 -28.36 3.40 8.62
N MET A 281 -28.69 2.77 7.49
CA MET A 281 -29.50 3.36 6.43
C MET A 281 -31.00 3.04 6.52
N ILE A 282 -31.39 1.88 7.06
CA ILE A 282 -32.81 1.48 7.15
C ILE A 282 -33.52 2.39 8.18
N PRO A 283 -34.48 3.23 7.75
CA PRO A 283 -35.12 4.21 8.64
C PRO A 283 -35.98 3.58 9.74
N GLN A 284 -36.49 2.37 9.52
CA GLN A 284 -37.34 1.62 10.44
C GLN A 284 -36.59 1.16 11.70
N ILE A 285 -35.27 1.01 11.63
CA ILE A 285 -34.46 0.57 12.77
C ILE A 285 -34.24 1.76 13.72
N LYS A 286 -34.76 1.64 14.95
CA LYS A 286 -34.58 2.63 16.02
C LYS A 286 -33.12 2.64 16.50
N LYS A 287 -32.44 3.77 16.26
CA LYS A 287 -31.03 3.98 16.61
C LYS A 287 -30.93 4.62 18.00
N THR A 288 -30.81 3.80 19.03
CA THR A 288 -30.65 4.26 20.43
C THR A 288 -29.20 4.62 20.74
N LYS A 289 -28.96 5.34 21.85
CA LYS A 289 -27.60 5.64 22.32
C LYS A 289 -26.78 4.38 22.65
N LYS A 290 -27.46 3.29 23.05
CA LYS A 290 -26.83 1.99 23.35
C LYS A 290 -26.48 1.26 22.06
N SER A 291 -27.42 1.12 21.12
CA SER A 291 -27.13 0.43 19.85
C SER A 291 -26.07 1.14 19.02
N ARG A 292 -26.06 2.48 19.01
CA ARG A 292 -24.99 3.25 18.37
C ARG A 292 -23.62 2.98 18.99
N LEU A 293 -23.53 2.88 20.32
CA LEU A 293 -22.28 2.54 20.99
C LEU A 293 -21.84 1.10 20.66
N ALA A 294 -22.77 0.14 20.71
CA ALA A 294 -22.48 -1.25 20.39
C ALA A 294 -21.89 -1.40 18.98
N VAL A 295 -22.52 -0.79 17.97
CA VAL A 295 -22.01 -0.78 16.59
C VAL A 295 -20.65 -0.10 16.50
N SER A 296 -20.40 0.95 17.26
CA SER A 296 -19.10 1.65 17.24
C SER A 296 -17.99 0.80 17.87
N ILE A 297 -18.26 0.14 18.99
CA ILE A 297 -17.32 -0.80 19.61
C ILE A 297 -17.03 -1.96 18.66
N PHE A 298 -18.09 -2.54 18.07
CA PHE A 298 -17.96 -3.63 17.11
C PHE A 298 -17.14 -3.21 15.89
N THR A 299 -17.44 -2.06 15.30
CA THR A 299 -16.71 -1.51 14.14
C THR A 299 -15.25 -1.28 14.46
N MET A 300 -14.94 -0.69 15.62
CA MET A 300 -13.56 -0.46 16.05
C MET A 300 -12.81 -1.77 16.27
N ALA A 301 -13.41 -2.75 16.93
CA ALA A 301 -12.79 -4.04 17.20
C ALA A 301 -12.63 -4.89 15.93
N TYR A 302 -13.67 -4.98 15.11
CA TYR A 302 -13.70 -5.86 13.95
C TYR A 302 -13.08 -5.22 12.70
N ILE A 303 -13.59 -4.08 12.24
CA ILE A 303 -13.11 -3.41 11.01
C ILE A 303 -11.75 -2.74 11.27
N GLY A 304 -11.59 -2.12 12.45
CA GLY A 304 -10.32 -1.54 12.89
C GLY A 304 -9.30 -2.62 13.19
N PHE A 305 -9.26 -3.11 14.43
CA PHE A 305 -8.20 -4.01 14.89
C PHE A 305 -8.19 -5.41 14.23
N GLY A 306 -9.36 -5.96 13.90
CA GLY A 306 -9.46 -7.30 13.31
C GLY A 306 -9.03 -7.34 11.84
N MET A 307 -9.64 -6.50 11.01
CA MET A 307 -9.43 -6.51 9.56
C MET A 307 -8.32 -5.55 9.10
N ASN A 308 -8.11 -4.44 9.82
CA ASN A 308 -7.29 -3.31 9.40
C ASN A 308 -7.53 -2.87 7.94
N SER A 309 -8.78 -2.96 7.49
CA SER A 309 -9.19 -2.72 6.09
C SER A 309 -10.30 -1.67 6.08
N SER A 310 -9.91 -0.40 6.18
CA SER A 310 -10.84 0.72 6.16
C SER A 310 -10.89 1.38 4.79
N PHE A 311 -12.02 1.98 4.43
CA PHE A 311 -12.11 2.83 3.26
C PHE A 311 -11.53 4.22 3.60
N THR A 312 -10.44 4.61 2.95
CA THR A 312 -9.69 5.82 3.28
C THR A 312 -9.43 6.66 2.03
N TYR A 313 -8.55 7.65 2.15
CA TYR A 313 -8.29 8.59 1.06
C TYR A 313 -7.58 7.95 -0.11
N ILE A 314 -6.59 7.12 0.17
CA ILE A 314 -5.86 6.36 -0.84
C ILE A 314 -6.77 5.45 -1.65
N THR A 315 -7.86 4.94 -1.06
CA THR A 315 -8.85 4.13 -1.79
C THR A 315 -9.51 4.90 -2.95
N TYR A 316 -9.62 6.24 -2.87
CA TYR A 316 -10.07 7.04 -4.02
C TYR A 316 -9.01 7.16 -5.12
N LEU A 317 -7.74 7.10 -4.75
CA LEU A 317 -6.61 7.36 -5.63
C LEU A 317 -6.11 6.10 -6.34
N MET A 318 -6.28 4.91 -5.74
CA MET A 318 -5.80 3.63 -6.27
C MET A 318 -6.09 3.41 -7.77
N PRO A 319 -7.31 3.62 -8.28
CA PRO A 319 -7.57 3.43 -9.71
C PRO A 319 -6.78 4.37 -10.63
N PHE A 320 -6.28 5.48 -10.09
CA PHE A 320 -5.45 6.47 -10.79
C PHE A 320 -3.95 6.24 -10.57
N MET A 321 -3.57 5.26 -9.74
CA MET A 321 -2.19 4.91 -9.42
C MET A 321 -1.67 3.69 -10.17
N GLY A 322 -2.50 3.05 -11.02
CA GLY A 322 -2.18 1.75 -11.61
C GLY A 322 -2.45 0.57 -10.68
N THR A 323 -3.00 0.80 -9.48
CA THR A 323 -3.25 -0.26 -8.50
C THR A 323 -4.54 -1.00 -8.80
N GLU A 324 -4.45 -2.32 -9.00
CA GLU A 324 -5.63 -3.17 -9.07
C GLU A 324 -6.33 -3.28 -7.72
N VAL A 325 -7.64 -3.06 -7.72
CA VAL A 325 -8.47 -3.14 -6.51
C VAL A 325 -9.18 -4.50 -6.43
N SER A 326 -9.08 -5.14 -5.26
CA SER A 326 -9.77 -6.41 -5.03
C SER A 326 -11.29 -6.24 -5.06
N LEU A 327 -12.02 -7.30 -5.42
CA LEU A 327 -13.48 -7.29 -5.43
C LEU A 327 -14.07 -6.88 -4.08
N PHE A 328 -13.46 -7.33 -2.98
CA PHE A 328 -13.79 -6.91 -1.62
C PHE A 328 -13.76 -5.39 -1.46
N LEU A 329 -12.64 -4.75 -1.83
CA LEU A 329 -12.47 -3.30 -1.66
C LEU A 329 -13.39 -2.52 -2.60
N THR A 330 -13.62 -3.02 -3.82
CA THR A 330 -14.56 -2.45 -4.78
C THR A 330 -15.98 -2.42 -4.23
N ILE A 331 -16.48 -3.54 -3.69
CA ILE A 331 -17.82 -3.58 -3.08
C ILE A 331 -17.89 -2.64 -1.87
N TYR A 332 -16.84 -2.63 -1.04
CA TYR A 332 -16.81 -1.76 0.13
C TYR A 332 -16.79 -0.26 -0.23
N ALA A 333 -16.02 0.12 -1.25
CA ALA A 333 -15.97 1.49 -1.80
C ALA A 333 -17.33 1.90 -2.37
N LEU A 334 -17.97 1.01 -3.13
CA LEU A 334 -19.31 1.24 -3.69
C LEU A 334 -20.34 1.47 -2.57
N LEU A 335 -20.39 0.59 -1.56
CA LEU A 335 -21.27 0.75 -0.41
C LEU A 335 -21.03 2.08 0.30
N THR A 336 -19.77 2.47 0.48
CA THR A 336 -19.38 3.72 1.12
C THR A 336 -19.89 4.94 0.35
N LEU A 337 -19.67 4.99 -0.96
CA LEU A 337 -20.14 6.08 -1.84
C LEU A 337 -21.67 6.14 -1.94
N LEU A 338 -22.34 5.00 -2.09
CA LEU A 338 -23.80 4.92 -2.09
C LEU A 338 -24.37 5.39 -0.74
N SER A 339 -23.68 5.09 0.37
CA SER A 339 -24.07 5.56 1.70
C SER A 339 -23.92 7.08 1.87
N ALA A 340 -23.03 7.74 1.10
CA ALA A 340 -22.95 9.20 1.09
C ALA A 340 -24.19 9.82 0.45
N VAL A 341 -24.64 9.25 -0.67
CA VAL A 341 -25.82 9.71 -1.44
C VAL A 341 -27.15 9.43 -0.70
N TRP A 342 -27.32 8.20 -0.21
CA TRP A 342 -28.60 7.73 0.34
C TRP A 342 -28.63 7.70 1.87
N GLY A 343 -27.49 7.47 2.51
CA GLY A 343 -27.34 7.26 3.94
C GLY A 343 -26.84 8.46 4.75
N LYS A 344 -26.76 9.66 4.14
CA LYS A 344 -26.26 10.89 4.77
C LYS A 344 -24.84 10.76 5.34
N ASN A 345 -23.95 10.11 4.58
CA ASN A 345 -22.59 9.76 4.99
C ASN A 345 -22.59 8.77 6.17
N ALA A 346 -23.25 7.62 5.93
CA ALA A 346 -23.37 6.56 6.93
C ALA A 346 -22.01 5.94 7.26
N TYR A 347 -21.07 5.91 6.30
CA TYR A 347 -19.70 5.44 6.53
C TYR A 347 -19.04 6.15 7.71
N CYS A 348 -18.87 7.48 7.65
CA CYS A 348 -18.26 8.24 8.74
C CYS A 348 -19.05 8.17 10.06
N SER A 349 -20.35 7.85 10.01
CA SER A 349 -21.23 7.86 11.18
C SER A 349 -21.32 6.51 11.91
N TYR A 350 -21.14 5.39 11.20
CA TYR A 350 -21.40 4.04 11.72
C TYR A 350 -20.32 3.00 11.37
N VAL A 351 -19.61 3.14 10.25
CA VAL A 351 -18.72 2.09 9.70
C VAL A 351 -17.24 2.43 9.83
N CYS A 352 -16.89 3.72 9.89
CA CYS A 352 -15.51 4.16 10.05
C CYS A 352 -14.98 3.83 11.45
N PRO A 353 -13.94 2.97 11.60
CA PRO A 353 -13.42 2.58 12.90
C PRO A 353 -12.67 3.70 13.61
N PHE A 354 -12.00 4.59 12.87
CA PHE A 354 -11.33 5.75 13.44
C PHE A 354 -12.34 6.75 14.04
N GLY A 355 -13.45 6.99 13.33
CA GLY A 355 -14.55 7.80 13.84
C GLY A 355 -15.20 7.16 15.08
N ALA A 356 -15.34 5.83 15.09
CA ALA A 356 -15.81 5.09 16.26
C ALA A 356 -14.88 5.28 17.48
N ALA A 357 -13.57 5.16 17.29
CA ALA A 357 -12.57 5.38 18.34
C ALA A 357 -12.69 6.79 18.93
N GLN A 358 -12.73 7.83 18.09
CA GLN A 358 -12.91 9.22 18.54
C GLN A 358 -14.24 9.43 19.29
N MET A 359 -15.32 8.78 18.83
CA MET A 359 -16.63 8.87 19.48
C MET A 359 -16.64 8.22 20.86
N ILE A 360 -16.05 7.03 20.97
CA ILE A 360 -15.98 6.27 22.21
C ILE A 360 -15.17 7.05 23.24
N THR A 361 -13.99 7.55 22.86
CA THR A 361 -13.12 8.37 23.72
C THR A 361 -13.86 9.59 24.27
N LEU A 362 -14.57 10.34 23.41
CA LEU A 362 -15.34 11.51 23.85
C LEU A 362 -16.52 11.13 24.76
N LYS A 363 -17.16 9.99 24.53
CA LYS A 363 -18.33 9.55 25.31
C LYS A 363 -17.97 9.33 26.78
N TYR A 364 -16.84 8.67 27.02
CA TYR A 364 -16.34 8.33 28.36
C TYR A 364 -15.47 9.42 28.99
N SER A 365 -15.10 10.45 28.24
CA SER A 365 -14.32 11.57 28.77
C SER A 365 -15.10 12.40 29.80
N PRO A 366 -14.48 12.69 30.96
CA PRO A 366 -15.00 13.67 31.93
C PRO A 366 -14.76 15.12 31.49
N PHE A 367 -13.81 15.39 30.58
CA PHE A 367 -13.39 16.73 30.16
C PHE A 367 -14.00 17.19 28.82
N LYS A 368 -15.06 16.51 28.36
CA LYS A 368 -15.62 16.73 27.03
C LYS A 368 -16.20 18.14 26.83
N SER A 369 -15.78 18.78 25.75
CA SER A 369 -16.37 20.00 25.23
C SER A 369 -17.40 19.68 24.13
N LYS A 370 -18.47 20.48 24.05
CA LYS A 370 -19.42 20.41 22.93
C LYS A 370 -18.91 21.08 21.66
N LYS A 371 -17.91 21.97 21.78
CA LYS A 371 -17.39 22.79 20.68
C LYS A 371 -15.89 22.54 20.48
N LEU A 372 -15.45 22.64 19.23
CA LEU A 372 -14.04 22.79 18.91
C LEU A 372 -13.56 24.18 19.39
N PHE A 373 -12.24 24.32 19.53
CA PHE A 373 -11.60 25.62 19.78
C PHE A 373 -11.76 26.58 18.59
N ILE A 374 -12.02 26.04 17.39
CA ILE A 374 -12.39 26.77 16.16
C ILE A 374 -13.88 26.64 15.86
N THR A 375 -14.39 27.54 15.03
CA THR A 375 -15.76 27.44 14.51
C THR A 375 -15.90 26.26 13.54
N ASN A 376 -17.11 25.69 13.42
CA ASN A 376 -17.35 24.60 12.47
C ASN A 376 -17.05 25.00 11.02
N LYS A 377 -17.28 26.27 10.65
CA LYS A 377 -17.00 26.79 9.32
C LYS A 377 -15.49 26.88 9.06
N GLN A 378 -14.70 27.29 10.05
CA GLN A 378 -13.24 27.27 9.96
C GLN A 378 -12.70 25.84 9.85
N ALA A 379 -13.20 24.92 10.68
CA ALA A 379 -12.82 23.50 10.61
C ALA A 379 -13.08 22.90 9.23
N GLU A 380 -14.27 23.17 8.68
CA GLU A 380 -14.66 22.76 7.34
C GLU A 380 -13.72 23.34 6.27
N TYR A 381 -13.41 24.64 6.33
CA TYR A 381 -12.49 25.29 5.39
C TYR A 381 -11.08 24.72 5.44
N ILE A 382 -10.53 24.50 6.65
CA ILE A 382 -9.22 23.87 6.82
C ILE A 382 -9.22 22.46 6.20
N ARG A 383 -10.26 21.67 6.46
CA ARG A 383 -10.39 20.33 5.91
C ARG A 383 -10.43 20.33 4.38
N TYR A 384 -11.14 21.29 3.78
CA TYR A 384 -11.14 21.47 2.32
C TYR A 384 -9.75 21.84 1.78
N ILE A 385 -9.04 22.78 2.42
CA ILE A 385 -7.68 23.15 2.01
C ILE A 385 -6.75 21.95 2.09
N VAL A 386 -6.72 21.22 3.21
CA VAL A 386 -5.88 20.02 3.36
C VAL A 386 -6.19 19.01 2.26
N THR A 387 -7.47 18.72 2.01
CA THR A 387 -7.89 17.79 0.95
C THR A 387 -7.45 18.26 -0.44
N LEU A 388 -7.57 19.56 -0.71
CA LEU A 388 -7.17 20.16 -1.99
C LEU A 388 -5.65 20.09 -2.18
N VAL A 389 -4.86 20.43 -1.16
CA VAL A 389 -3.39 20.36 -1.20
C VAL A 389 -2.94 18.92 -1.45
N LEU A 390 -3.52 17.95 -0.74
CA LEU A 390 -3.20 16.53 -0.93
C LEU A 390 -3.53 16.07 -2.35
N PHE A 391 -4.72 16.42 -2.85
CA PHE A 391 -5.14 16.03 -4.19
C PHE A 391 -4.31 16.70 -5.30
N VAL A 392 -4.04 18.00 -5.19
CA VAL A 392 -3.21 18.73 -6.16
C VAL A 392 -1.77 18.22 -6.14
N GLY A 393 -1.19 18.01 -4.95
CA GLY A 393 0.15 17.43 -4.83
C GLY A 393 0.22 16.04 -5.45
N PHE A 394 -0.78 15.19 -5.21
CA PHE A 394 -0.89 13.89 -5.85
C PHE A 394 -0.93 13.99 -7.39
N VAL A 395 -1.75 14.89 -7.94
CA VAL A 395 -1.87 15.10 -9.40
C VAL A 395 -0.56 15.60 -10.02
N ILE A 396 0.21 16.41 -9.30
CA ILE A 396 1.52 16.93 -9.75
C ILE A 396 2.65 15.88 -9.61
N GLY A 397 2.41 14.75 -8.93
CA GLY A 397 3.34 13.63 -8.84
C GLY A 397 3.81 13.27 -7.43
N TYR A 398 3.40 14.01 -6.40
CA TYR A 398 3.71 13.69 -5.00
C TYR A 398 2.81 12.54 -4.49
N LYS A 399 3.09 11.31 -4.95
CA LYS A 399 2.30 10.11 -4.61
C LYS A 399 2.21 9.84 -3.11
N GLU A 400 3.24 10.23 -2.34
CA GLU A 400 3.26 10.10 -0.87
C GLU A 400 2.09 10.82 -0.19
N PHE A 401 1.47 11.80 -0.83
CA PHE A 401 0.29 12.48 -0.27
C PHE A 401 -0.93 11.55 -0.20
N GLY A 402 -0.96 10.46 -0.99
CA GLY A 402 -1.95 9.39 -0.83
C GLY A 402 -1.88 8.70 0.54
N ASN A 403 -0.68 8.62 1.12
CA ASN A 403 -0.41 8.00 2.42
C ASN A 403 -0.78 8.91 3.61
N PHE A 404 -1.45 10.04 3.37
CA PHE A 404 -1.97 10.89 4.44
C PHE A 404 -3.18 10.24 5.12
N GLU A 405 -2.92 9.28 6.00
CA GLU A 405 -3.93 8.58 6.78
C GLU A 405 -3.45 8.14 8.16
N LEU A 406 -4.41 7.90 9.06
CA LEU A 406 -4.16 7.51 10.46
C LEU A 406 -4.63 6.09 10.79
N PHE A 407 -5.27 5.42 9.83
CA PHE A 407 -6.01 4.19 10.07
C PHE A 407 -5.07 2.99 10.19
N PRO A 408 -4.19 2.71 9.22
CA PRO A 408 -3.45 1.46 9.18
C PRO A 408 -2.58 1.28 10.42
N ASP A 409 -1.78 2.29 10.77
CA ASP A 409 -0.83 2.22 11.88
C ASP A 409 -1.51 2.13 13.25
N LEU A 410 -2.60 2.88 13.46
CA LEU A 410 -3.34 2.83 14.74
C LEU A 410 -3.91 1.43 14.99
N PHE A 411 -4.53 0.84 13.98
CA PHE A 411 -5.26 -0.43 14.11
C PHE A 411 -4.38 -1.67 13.92
N SER A 412 -3.19 -1.53 13.32
CA SER A 412 -2.13 -2.55 13.39
C SER A 412 -1.31 -2.50 14.67
N THR A 413 -1.48 -1.46 15.50
CA THR A 413 -0.65 -1.19 16.68
C THR A 413 0.84 -1.06 16.35
N GLU A 414 1.16 -0.36 15.26
CA GLU A 414 2.55 -0.25 14.79
C GLU A 414 3.35 0.81 15.56
N ILE A 415 3.86 0.44 16.74
CA ILE A 415 4.47 1.38 17.69
C ILE A 415 5.66 2.15 17.10
N SER A 416 6.44 1.58 16.18
CA SER A 416 7.59 2.29 15.61
C SER A 416 7.25 3.24 14.46
N SER A 417 6.02 3.22 13.96
CA SER A 417 5.58 4.15 12.92
C SER A 417 5.28 5.52 13.53
N TYR A 418 5.76 6.60 12.93
CA TYR A 418 5.42 7.94 13.43
C TYR A 418 3.92 8.24 13.30
N TRP A 419 3.25 7.67 12.28
CA TRP A 419 1.80 7.79 12.08
C TRP A 419 0.99 7.17 13.22
N PHE A 420 1.52 6.14 13.90
CA PHE A 420 0.91 5.59 15.11
C PHE A 420 0.83 6.64 16.23
N TYR A 421 1.88 7.44 16.43
CA TYR A 421 1.87 8.49 17.45
C TYR A 421 0.99 9.68 17.06
N ILE A 422 0.97 10.06 15.78
CA ILE A 422 0.07 11.11 15.28
C ILE A 422 -1.39 10.68 15.47
N SER A 423 -1.72 9.44 15.11
CA SER A 423 -3.07 8.91 15.26
C SER A 423 -3.51 8.86 16.73
N LEU A 424 -2.63 8.38 17.62
CA LEU A 424 -2.86 8.39 19.06
C LEU A 424 -3.05 9.81 19.61
N ALA A 425 -2.28 10.80 19.13
CA ALA A 425 -2.46 12.20 19.51
C ALA A 425 -3.86 12.72 19.15
N PHE A 426 -4.36 12.41 17.94
CA PHE A 426 -5.73 12.78 17.57
C PHE A 426 -6.80 12.08 18.42
N ILE A 427 -6.59 10.83 18.83
CA ILE A 427 -7.47 10.14 19.78
C ILE A 427 -7.41 10.81 21.16
N ALA A 428 -6.22 11.13 21.66
CA ALA A 428 -6.02 11.79 22.95
C ALA A 428 -6.68 13.18 22.99
N ILE A 429 -6.50 13.99 21.94
CA ILE A 429 -7.17 15.28 21.82
C ILE A 429 -8.70 15.12 21.78
N SER A 430 -9.18 13.98 21.27
CA SER A 430 -10.61 13.65 21.22
C SER A 430 -11.24 13.40 22.60
N VAL A 431 -10.44 13.28 23.67
CA VAL A 431 -10.92 13.33 25.07
C VAL A 431 -11.64 14.65 25.32
N LYS A 432 -11.08 15.78 24.88
CA LYS A 432 -11.67 17.11 25.10
C LYS A 432 -12.51 17.57 23.92
N TYR A 433 -12.03 17.38 22.70
CA TYR A 433 -12.60 18.00 21.51
C TYR A 433 -13.29 16.98 20.59
N PRO A 434 -14.53 17.24 20.15
CA PRO A 434 -15.28 16.25 19.39
C PRO A 434 -14.69 16.03 17.99
N MET A 435 -14.25 14.81 17.69
CA MET A 435 -13.96 14.32 16.33
C MET A 435 -12.95 15.19 15.55
N LEU A 436 -11.86 15.61 16.19
CA LEU A 436 -10.94 16.61 15.62
C LEU A 436 -10.43 16.23 14.22
N TRP A 437 -9.81 15.06 14.06
CA TRP A 437 -9.37 14.54 12.76
C TRP A 437 -10.48 14.58 11.70
N CYS A 438 -11.62 13.94 11.99
CA CYS A 438 -12.75 13.87 11.06
C CYS A 438 -13.29 15.25 10.63
N ARG A 439 -13.17 16.29 11.49
CA ARG A 439 -13.68 17.63 11.23
C ARG A 439 -12.69 18.58 10.58
N VAL A 440 -11.38 18.39 10.79
CA VAL A 440 -10.35 19.37 10.42
C VAL A 440 -9.39 18.84 9.37
N ALA A 441 -9.09 17.54 9.35
CA ALA A 441 -7.97 17.01 8.57
C ALA A 441 -8.35 15.85 7.65
N CYS A 442 -9.41 15.08 7.93
CA CYS A 442 -9.74 13.87 7.18
C CYS A 442 -10.22 14.16 5.73
N PRO A 443 -9.41 13.84 4.70
CA PRO A 443 -9.80 14.02 3.29
C PRO A 443 -10.94 13.09 2.87
N THR A 444 -10.99 11.85 3.38
CA THR A 444 -12.06 10.89 3.07
C THR A 444 -13.44 11.45 3.45
N GLY A 445 -13.55 12.03 4.64
CA GLY A 445 -14.78 12.66 5.11
C GLY A 445 -15.16 13.90 4.30
N CYS A 446 -14.17 14.64 3.81
CA CYS A 446 -14.38 15.80 2.94
C CYS A 446 -15.03 15.40 1.61
N VAL A 447 -14.50 14.38 0.94
CA VAL A 447 -15.05 13.84 -0.32
C VAL A 447 -16.46 13.29 -0.11
N LEU A 448 -16.69 12.50 0.94
CA LEU A 448 -18.02 11.94 1.22
C LEU A 448 -19.05 13.03 1.55
N ASP A 449 -18.66 14.06 2.30
CA ASP A 449 -19.54 15.20 2.57
C ASP A 449 -19.84 16.00 1.28
N ALA A 450 -18.88 16.13 0.38
CA ALA A 450 -19.09 16.75 -0.93
C ALA A 450 -20.10 15.97 -1.80
N VAL A 451 -19.94 14.63 -1.88
CA VAL A 451 -20.89 13.74 -2.59
C VAL A 451 -22.29 13.85 -1.99
N LYS A 452 -22.40 13.79 -0.65
CA LYS A 452 -23.66 13.99 0.05
C LYS A 452 -24.28 15.36 -0.28
N ASN A 453 -23.52 16.44 -0.15
CA ASN A 453 -24.01 17.79 -0.41
C ASN A 453 -24.45 18.00 -1.86
N ALA A 454 -23.76 17.38 -2.83
CA ALA A 454 -24.14 17.41 -4.24
C ALA A 454 -25.49 16.68 -4.48
N SER A 455 -25.74 15.59 -3.73
CA SER A 455 -26.97 14.81 -3.82
C SER A 455 -28.20 15.45 -3.17
N GLU A 456 -28.00 16.32 -2.17
CA GLU A 456 -29.09 17.01 -1.48
C GLU A 456 -29.54 18.26 -2.27
N LYS A 457 -30.86 18.51 -2.33
CA LYS A 457 -31.35 19.83 -2.78
C LYS A 457 -30.90 20.88 -1.76
N LYS A 458 -30.18 21.93 -2.19
CA LYS A 458 -30.06 23.19 -1.43
C LYS A 458 -31.47 23.77 -1.23
N VAL A 459 -32.14 23.39 -0.15
CA VAL A 459 -33.35 24.07 0.28
C VAL A 459 -32.89 25.47 0.73
N LYS A 460 -33.12 26.48 -0.11
CA LYS A 460 -33.05 27.88 0.34
C LYS A 460 -34.03 27.98 1.51
N ARG A 461 -33.51 28.07 2.74
CA ARG A 461 -34.34 28.42 3.89
C ARG A 461 -34.81 29.85 3.65
N GLY A 462 -36.06 30.01 3.21
CA GLY A 462 -36.72 31.31 3.20
C GLY A 462 -36.72 31.89 4.63
N PRO A 463 -36.81 33.22 4.78
CA PRO A 463 -36.76 33.86 6.09
C PRO A 463 -37.84 33.24 6.98
N ILE A 464 -37.43 32.76 8.15
CA ILE A 464 -38.33 32.25 9.18
C ILE A 464 -39.22 33.43 9.58
N LYS A 465 -40.48 33.45 9.11
CA LYS A 465 -41.50 34.35 9.67
C LYS A 465 -41.63 33.99 11.14
N LYS A 466 -41.12 34.86 12.03
CA LYS A 466 -41.35 34.74 13.48
C LYS A 466 -42.86 34.70 13.70
N ALA A 467 -43.36 33.60 14.23
CA ALA A 467 -44.74 33.53 14.67
C ALA A 467 -44.99 34.60 15.75
N PRO A 468 -46.12 35.32 15.73
CA PRO A 468 -46.40 36.35 16.73
C PRO A 468 -46.47 35.70 18.12
N MET A 469 -45.70 36.28 19.03
CA MET A 469 -45.60 35.90 20.43
C MET A 469 -46.99 36.06 21.08
N LYS A 470 -47.67 34.95 21.41
CA LYS A 470 -48.90 35.02 22.23
C LYS A 470 -48.51 35.55 23.61
N ARG A 471 -49.01 36.74 23.97
CA ARG A 471 -48.94 37.28 25.33
C ARG A 471 -49.58 36.28 26.31
N PRO A 472 -48.98 36.00 27.47
CA PRO A 472 -49.63 35.22 28.50
C PRO A 472 -50.83 36.01 29.04
N LEU A 473 -51.99 35.35 29.09
CA LEU A 473 -53.17 35.83 29.81
C LEU A 473 -52.82 35.85 31.30
N ARG A 474 -52.97 37.02 31.92
CA ARG A 474 -53.05 37.15 33.38
C ARG A 474 -54.42 36.63 33.81
N ALA A 475 -54.43 35.66 34.72
CA ALA A 475 -55.49 35.42 35.69
C ALA A 475 -54.82 34.82 36.92
#